data_AF-A0A348YNA1-F1
#
_entry.id   AF-A0A348YNA1-F1
#
_cell.length_a   1.000
_cell.length_b   1.000
_cell.length_c   1.000
_cell.angle_alpha   90.00
_cell.angle_beta   90.00
_cell.angle_gamma   90.00
#
_symmetry.space_group_name_H-M   'P 1'
#
loop_
_entity.id
_entity.type
_entity.pdbx_description
1 polymer ?
#
loop_
_entity_poly.entity_id
_entity_poly.type
_entity_poly.pdbx_seq_one_letter_code
_entity_poly.pdbx_strand_id
1 'polypeptide(L)'
;MLKKIGKIALVFLILFMIAGIAGIFIGNSMIDSKMNAVLSKIEHKVSGLKLQNASKKSGLLSRSGILVWEYSSDKLAPLGVKKITGATEYNIGVGLFSVNADFKNMEGEGNLNDILRSFSITPISYEGKASASLLSMSAKFLLKTSEATATLPDGYCSIGENSVSVKSSGFSSADIEIGNAAVKCQGTDTFNGKPSYVLDVENFKIKASPKFSDGNIILNSAGIMLKSLNGEASSLYLIGFSPKDQVKDPTLREALKASDIDMTISLEDKDSHNRYELAGEGRGSIAYAFPYIRAGHEQPFYPFDNIKFEASLERINPMVISKLAKADSKEIPALVLSALSNPLVFKLGRFSFDHQGESFSSSGTFSTNVDKQTMKPVNMKADVKLSGGRRFTQGIMGSDYQEALDDAVMNGSVSFDGKNYSTHAVFAGNKLTMNGVALNFNK
;
A
#
# COMPACT_ATOMS: atom_id res chain seq x y z
N MET A 1 -11.36 14.39 10.85
CA MET A 1 -10.34 13.33 11.00
C MET A 1 -9.37 13.24 9.82
N LEU A 2 -9.82 12.92 8.59
CA LEU A 2 -8.99 12.79 7.37
C LEU A 2 -7.98 13.93 7.12
N LYS A 3 -8.39 15.19 7.30
CA LYS A 3 -7.49 16.35 7.15
C LYS A 3 -6.32 16.36 8.14
N LYS A 4 -6.50 15.89 9.38
CA LYS A 4 -5.41 15.79 10.37
C LYS A 4 -4.48 14.62 10.06
N ILE A 5 -5.03 13.47 9.67
CA ILE A 5 -4.26 12.29 9.25
C ILE A 5 -3.37 12.61 8.04
N GLY A 6 -3.91 13.31 7.04
CA GLY A 6 -3.14 13.75 5.87
C GLY A 6 -1.97 14.68 6.22
N LYS A 7 -2.12 15.53 7.25
CA LYS A 7 -1.03 16.39 7.75
C LYS A 7 0.02 15.59 8.52
N ILE A 8 -0.39 14.61 9.34
CA ILE A 8 0.52 13.70 10.04
C ILE A 8 1.38 12.93 9.01
N ALA A 9 0.76 12.36 7.99
CA ALA A 9 1.46 11.66 6.91
C ALA A 9 2.46 12.56 6.17
N LEU A 10 2.10 13.82 5.92
CA LEU A 10 2.99 14.81 5.30
C LEU A 10 4.24 15.07 6.17
N VAL A 11 4.10 15.17 7.49
CA VAL A 11 5.25 15.37 8.39
C VAL A 11 6.20 14.16 8.36
N PHE A 12 5.67 12.93 8.42
CA PHE A 12 6.49 11.72 8.29
C PHE A 12 7.19 11.62 6.93
N LEU A 13 6.51 12.00 5.84
CA LEU A 13 7.12 12.01 4.50
C LEU A 13 8.28 13.02 4.42
N ILE A 14 8.11 14.20 5.01
CA ILE A 14 9.17 15.21 5.08
C ILE A 14 10.36 14.71 5.92
N LEU A 15 10.09 14.09 7.07
CA LEU A 15 11.11 13.44 7.91
C LEU A 15 11.92 12.40 7.12
N PHE A 16 11.24 11.54 6.36
CA PHE A 16 11.90 10.55 5.50
C PHE A 16 12.71 11.18 4.37
N MET A 17 12.21 12.27 3.77
CA MET A 17 12.95 13.01 2.76
C MET A 17 14.25 13.61 3.31
N ILE A 18 14.18 14.25 4.49
CA ILE A 18 15.34 14.86 5.17
C ILE A 18 16.37 13.80 5.55
N ALA A 19 15.92 12.67 6.10
CA ALA A 19 16.82 11.57 6.42
C ALA A 19 17.43 10.93 5.15
N GLY A 20 16.66 10.82 4.06
CA GLY A 20 17.14 10.37 2.76
C GLY A 20 18.23 11.29 2.18
N ILE A 21 18.11 12.60 2.37
CA ILE A 21 19.14 13.59 2.02
C ILE A 21 20.45 13.32 2.77
N ALA A 22 20.39 13.01 4.07
CA ALA A 22 21.55 12.61 4.84
C ALA A 22 22.18 11.30 4.30
N GLY A 23 21.37 10.34 3.84
CA GLY A 23 21.84 9.13 3.15
C GLY A 23 22.58 9.40 1.83
N ILE A 24 22.03 10.29 1.00
CA ILE A 24 22.63 10.70 -0.29
C ILE A 24 23.95 11.46 -0.08
N PHE A 25 24.03 12.27 0.97
CA PHE A 25 25.26 12.96 1.39
C PHE A 25 26.42 11.98 1.62
N ILE A 26 26.15 10.80 2.19
CA ILE A 26 27.17 9.79 2.51
C ILE A 26 27.63 9.03 1.25
N GLY A 27 26.71 8.68 0.34
CA GLY A 27 27.06 8.00 -0.91
C GLY A 27 27.94 8.84 -1.84
N ASN A 28 27.68 10.16 -1.93
CA ASN A 28 28.48 11.07 -2.75
C ASN A 28 29.80 11.51 -2.08
N SER A 29 29.91 11.39 -0.76
CA SER A 29 31.17 11.64 -0.03
C SER A 29 32.26 10.59 -0.34
N MET A 30 31.93 9.48 -1.01
CA MET A 30 32.89 8.55 -1.61
C MET A 30 33.62 9.14 -2.84
N ILE A 31 33.04 10.14 -3.51
CA ILE A 31 33.49 10.59 -4.85
C ILE A 31 34.13 11.98 -4.80
N ASP A 32 33.75 12.84 -3.85
CA ASP A 32 34.19 14.24 -3.82
C ASP A 32 34.79 14.60 -2.44
N SER A 33 36.05 15.02 -2.42
CA SER A 33 36.72 15.56 -1.22
C SER A 33 36.10 16.87 -0.72
N LYS A 34 35.17 17.44 -1.50
CA LYS A 34 34.49 18.72 -1.27
C LYS A 34 33.05 18.50 -0.80
N MET A 35 32.90 18.31 0.50
CA MET A 35 31.61 18.21 1.22
C MET A 35 30.59 19.30 0.79
N ASN A 36 31.03 20.56 0.63
CA ASN A 36 30.16 21.65 0.20
C ASN A 36 29.65 21.49 -1.25
N ALA A 37 30.43 20.87 -2.14
CA ALA A 37 30.01 20.59 -3.51
C ALA A 37 28.92 19.50 -3.54
N VAL A 38 29.01 18.51 -2.66
CA VAL A 38 27.98 17.48 -2.50
C VAL A 38 26.69 18.08 -1.95
N LEU A 39 26.77 18.91 -0.90
CA LEU A 39 25.62 19.61 -0.34
C LEU A 39 24.91 20.47 -1.40
N SER A 40 25.68 21.26 -2.16
CA SER A 40 25.15 22.09 -3.25
C SER A 40 24.47 21.26 -4.37
N LYS A 41 25.03 20.10 -4.74
CA LYS A 41 24.38 19.17 -5.69
C LYS A 41 23.02 18.67 -5.18
N ILE A 42 22.90 18.44 -3.87
CA ILE A 42 21.63 17.99 -3.27
C ILE A 42 20.62 19.14 -3.22
N GLU A 43 21.03 20.33 -2.77
CA GLU A 43 20.19 21.54 -2.77
C GLU A 43 19.65 21.87 -4.17
N HIS A 44 20.48 21.71 -5.21
CA HIS A 44 20.05 21.94 -6.59
C HIS A 44 19.00 20.92 -7.06
N LYS A 45 19.06 19.67 -6.56
CA LYS A 45 18.09 18.62 -6.89
C LYS A 45 16.80 18.71 -6.08
N VAL A 46 16.86 19.25 -4.86
CA VAL A 46 15.72 19.37 -3.95
C VAL A 46 15.38 20.85 -3.77
N SER A 47 14.49 21.36 -4.61
CA SER A 47 14.05 22.75 -4.55
C SER A 47 13.54 23.12 -3.14
N GLY A 48 14.04 24.25 -2.63
CA GLY A 48 13.67 24.77 -1.31
C GLY A 48 14.49 24.24 -0.14
N LEU A 49 15.42 23.30 -0.38
CA LEU A 49 16.32 22.77 0.63
C LEU A 49 17.59 23.64 0.73
N LYS A 50 18.02 23.92 1.96
CA LYS A 50 19.33 24.46 2.29
C LYS A 50 20.00 23.59 3.34
N LEU A 51 21.28 23.35 3.16
CA LEU A 51 22.10 22.48 3.98
C LEU A 51 23.37 23.22 4.40
N GLN A 52 23.62 23.27 5.70
CA GLN A 52 24.83 23.87 6.26
C GLN A 52 25.51 22.86 7.17
N ASN A 53 26.81 22.69 6.98
CA ASN A 53 27.57 21.74 7.76
C ASN A 53 28.54 22.44 8.72
N ALA A 54 28.38 22.16 10.01
CA ALA A 54 29.32 22.54 11.06
C ALA A 54 30.13 21.30 11.49
N SER A 55 31.30 21.12 10.89
CA SER A 55 32.20 20.00 11.23
C SER A 55 32.75 20.17 12.66
N LYS A 56 32.60 19.14 13.50
CA LYS A 56 33.13 19.14 14.87
C LYS A 56 34.53 18.54 14.96
N LYS A 57 34.79 17.43 14.24
CA LYS A 57 36.08 16.75 14.20
C LYS A 57 36.31 16.09 12.84
N SER A 58 37.53 16.23 12.30
CA SER A 58 37.96 15.65 11.02
C SER A 58 39.28 14.92 11.22
N GLY A 59 39.29 13.60 11.00
CA GLY A 59 40.48 12.76 10.90
C GLY A 59 40.62 12.15 9.50
N LEU A 60 41.72 11.47 9.23
CA LEU A 60 41.99 10.85 7.92
C LEU A 60 40.92 9.82 7.52
N LEU A 61 40.41 9.04 8.49
CA LEU A 61 39.49 7.92 8.28
C LEU A 61 38.12 8.12 8.96
N SER A 62 37.88 9.29 9.58
CA SER A 62 36.63 9.56 10.29
C SER A 62 36.27 11.04 10.25
N ARG A 63 34.99 11.35 10.08
CA ARG A 63 34.46 12.72 10.13
C ARG A 63 33.19 12.75 10.97
N SER A 64 33.07 13.74 11.84
CA SER A 64 31.86 13.95 12.64
C SER A 64 31.46 15.41 12.65
N GLY A 65 30.17 15.69 12.62
CA GLY A 65 29.68 17.06 12.58
C GLY A 65 28.18 17.17 12.78
N ILE A 66 27.69 18.39 12.60
CA ILE A 66 26.28 18.72 12.60
C ILE A 66 25.90 19.19 11.20
N LEU A 67 24.86 18.58 10.64
CA LEU A 67 24.19 19.04 9.43
C LEU A 67 22.93 19.80 9.84
N VAL A 68 22.95 21.11 9.70
CA VAL A 68 21.78 21.97 9.85
C VAL A 68 21.04 22.00 8.51
N TRP A 69 19.73 21.80 8.54
CA TRP A 69 18.90 21.78 7.35
C TRP A 69 17.71 22.73 7.50
N GLU A 70 17.34 23.35 6.39
CA GLU A 70 16.15 24.19 6.24
C GLU A 70 15.42 23.74 4.96
N TYR A 71 14.14 23.42 5.06
CA TYR A 71 13.28 23.13 3.92
C TYR A 71 12.15 24.16 3.84
N SER A 72 12.07 24.86 2.72
CA SER A 72 11.05 25.87 2.44
C SER A 72 10.29 25.51 1.17
N SER A 73 8.96 25.37 1.25
CA SER A 73 8.13 25.04 0.10
C SER A 73 6.70 25.52 0.31
N ASP A 74 6.01 25.91 -0.77
CA ASP A 74 4.58 26.21 -0.74
C ASP A 74 3.74 24.99 -0.32
N LYS A 75 4.29 23.77 -0.48
CA LYS A 75 3.69 22.52 0.00
C LYS A 75 3.60 22.44 1.53
N LEU A 76 4.25 23.35 2.25
CA LEU A 76 4.17 23.47 3.70
C LEU A 76 2.96 24.30 4.16
N ALA A 77 2.25 24.99 3.26
CA ALA A 77 1.06 25.77 3.60
C ALA A 77 0.00 25.00 4.43
N PRO A 78 -0.30 23.70 4.17
CA PRO A 78 -1.21 22.91 5.00
C PRO A 78 -0.74 22.74 6.46
N LEU A 79 0.56 22.86 6.71
CA LEU A 79 1.17 22.79 8.04
C LEU A 79 1.18 24.15 8.74
N GLY A 80 0.76 25.23 8.08
CA GLY A 80 0.77 26.59 8.64
C GLY A 80 2.17 27.19 8.80
N VAL A 81 3.19 26.58 8.20
CA VAL A 81 4.58 27.04 8.27
C VAL A 81 5.16 27.30 6.88
N LYS A 82 6.05 28.28 6.77
CA LYS A 82 6.77 28.60 5.52
C LYS A 82 8.06 27.79 5.37
N LYS A 83 8.61 27.32 6.49
CA LYS A 83 9.86 26.56 6.54
C LYS A 83 9.90 25.59 7.71
N ILE A 84 10.60 24.49 7.51
CA ILE A 84 10.93 23.50 8.54
C ILE A 84 12.44 23.50 8.70
N THR A 85 12.92 23.58 9.94
CA THR A 85 14.34 23.57 10.28
C THR A 85 14.65 22.50 11.30
N GLY A 86 15.89 22.03 11.29
CA GLY A 86 16.43 21.14 12.30
C GLY A 86 17.91 20.88 12.10
N ALA A 87 18.46 20.05 12.97
CA ALA A 87 19.86 19.65 12.93
C ALA A 87 20.01 18.13 13.10
N THR A 88 21.02 17.57 12.42
CA THR A 88 21.35 16.15 12.43
C THR A 88 22.81 15.99 12.82
N GLU A 89 23.07 15.25 13.89
CA GLU A 89 24.43 14.83 14.21
C GLU A 89 24.80 13.62 13.36
N TYR A 90 26.01 13.61 12.80
CA TYR A 90 26.50 12.49 12.00
C TYR A 90 27.92 12.09 12.39
N ASN A 91 28.22 10.82 12.22
CA ASN A 91 29.55 10.24 12.29
C ASN A 91 29.77 9.39 11.03
N ILE A 92 30.87 9.62 10.33
CA ILE A 92 31.25 8.93 9.10
C ILE A 92 32.60 8.25 9.35
N GLY A 93 32.66 6.94 9.09
CA GLY A 93 33.89 6.16 9.01
C GLY A 93 34.20 5.80 7.56
N VAL A 94 35.45 6.02 7.14
CA VAL A 94 35.93 5.69 5.80
C VAL A 94 36.92 4.52 5.91
N GLY A 95 36.57 3.39 5.30
CA GLY A 95 37.45 2.26 5.07
C GLY A 95 38.01 2.26 3.65
N LEU A 96 38.92 1.33 3.36
CA LEU A 96 39.63 1.26 2.07
C LEU A 96 38.69 1.18 0.85
N PHE A 97 37.56 0.48 0.97
CA PHE A 97 36.54 0.32 -0.09
C PHE A 97 35.11 0.47 0.42
N SER A 98 34.93 1.11 1.56
CA SER A 98 33.63 1.25 2.22
C SER A 98 33.51 2.56 2.99
N VAL A 99 32.29 3.05 3.11
CA VAL A 99 31.93 4.15 3.98
C VAL A 99 30.76 3.70 4.82
N ASN A 100 30.85 3.92 6.11
CA ASN A 100 29.76 3.70 7.06
C ASN A 100 29.46 5.01 7.76
N ALA A 101 28.20 5.24 8.06
CA ALA A 101 27.78 6.44 8.74
C ALA A 101 26.59 6.16 9.63
N ASP A 102 26.62 6.76 10.81
CA ASP A 102 25.53 6.78 11.76
C ASP A 102 25.09 8.24 11.92
N PHE A 103 23.78 8.47 11.94
CA PHE A 103 23.24 9.82 12.11
C PHE A 103 21.99 9.78 12.99
N LYS A 104 21.75 10.88 13.70
CA LYS A 104 20.58 11.05 14.56
C LYS A 104 20.15 12.50 14.63
N ASN A 105 18.88 12.76 14.91
CA ASN A 105 18.41 14.11 15.12
C ASN A 105 19.06 14.73 16.37
N MET A 106 19.24 16.05 16.35
CA MET A 106 19.54 16.81 17.56
C MET A 106 18.24 17.26 18.20
N GLU A 107 17.98 16.78 19.42
CA GLU A 107 16.78 17.17 20.16
C GLU A 107 16.81 18.66 20.51
N GLY A 108 15.67 19.33 20.29
CA GLY A 108 15.51 20.76 20.61
C GLY A 108 16.03 21.73 19.54
N GLU A 109 16.68 21.26 18.49
CA GLU A 109 17.18 22.10 17.40
C GLU A 109 16.14 22.27 16.28
N GLY A 110 15.93 23.53 15.86
CA GLY A 110 14.96 23.90 14.82
C GLY A 110 13.51 23.94 15.30
N ASN A 111 12.55 23.91 14.37
CA ASN A 111 11.12 24.09 14.67
C ASN A 111 10.26 22.83 14.46
N LEU A 112 10.87 21.69 14.13
CA LEU A 112 10.13 20.46 13.85
C LEU A 112 9.28 20.00 15.04
N ASN A 113 9.82 20.07 16.26
CA ASN A 113 9.10 19.68 17.47
C ASN A 113 7.90 20.60 17.74
N ASP A 114 8.02 21.90 17.46
CA ASP A 114 6.93 22.85 17.63
C ASP A 114 5.83 22.63 16.60
N ILE A 115 6.21 22.28 15.36
CA ILE A 115 5.27 21.87 14.31
C ILE A 115 4.51 20.62 14.75
N LEU A 116 5.21 19.57 15.21
CA LEU A 116 4.59 18.34 15.70
C LEU A 116 3.59 18.62 16.84
N ARG A 117 4.00 19.44 17.83
CA ARG A 117 3.14 19.84 18.95
C ARG A 117 1.92 20.64 18.52
N SER A 118 2.02 21.48 17.48
CA SER A 118 0.88 22.22 16.92
C SER A 118 -0.21 21.29 16.35
N PHE A 119 0.16 20.05 16.00
CA PHE A 119 -0.77 19.00 15.58
C PHE A 119 -1.14 18.02 16.70
N SER A 120 -0.78 18.34 17.95
CA SER A 120 -0.94 17.47 19.12
C SER A 120 -0.22 16.13 18.94
N ILE A 121 0.94 16.15 18.30
CA ILE A 121 1.82 15.00 18.12
C ILE A 121 3.02 15.18 19.04
N THR A 122 3.42 14.12 19.75
CA THR A 122 4.66 14.15 20.53
C THR A 122 5.88 14.34 19.62
N PRO A 123 6.95 15.01 20.10
CA PRO A 123 8.22 15.07 19.39
C PRO A 123 8.70 13.68 18.93
N ILE A 124 9.29 13.64 17.74
CA ILE A 124 9.77 12.40 17.11
C ILE A 124 11.29 12.50 16.99
N SER A 125 12.01 11.55 17.56
CA SER A 125 13.44 11.38 17.29
C SER A 125 13.64 10.43 16.11
N TYR A 126 14.78 10.55 15.43
CA TYR A 126 15.18 9.63 14.37
C TYR A 126 16.65 9.28 14.48
N GLU A 127 16.96 8.04 14.15
CA GLU A 127 18.32 7.53 14.02
C GLU A 127 18.43 6.70 12.74
N GLY A 128 19.61 6.70 12.15
CA GLY A 128 19.82 5.96 10.92
C GLY A 128 21.27 5.60 10.69
N LYS A 129 21.43 4.64 9.78
CA LYS A 129 22.71 4.12 9.34
C LYS A 129 22.75 4.11 7.83
N ALA A 130 23.83 4.61 7.26
CA ALA A 130 24.12 4.46 5.85
C ALA A 130 25.44 3.73 5.67
N SER A 131 25.52 2.89 4.64
CA SER A 131 26.75 2.23 4.25
C SER A 131 26.82 2.12 2.75
N ALA A 132 28.01 2.25 2.19
CA ALA A 132 28.28 2.03 0.78
C ALA A 132 29.59 1.25 0.64
N SER A 133 29.66 0.36 -0.34
CA SER A 133 30.88 -0.38 -0.68
C SER A 133 31.14 -0.33 -2.17
N LEU A 134 32.37 0.04 -2.53
CA LEU A 134 32.84 0.03 -3.90
C LEU A 134 33.14 -1.39 -4.39
N LEU A 135 33.50 -2.31 -3.49
CA LEU A 135 33.82 -3.70 -3.84
C LEU A 135 32.58 -4.48 -4.24
N SER A 136 31.50 -4.38 -3.46
CA SER A 136 30.22 -5.03 -3.77
C SER A 136 29.28 -4.15 -4.60
N MET A 137 29.70 -2.92 -4.94
CA MET A 137 28.88 -1.92 -5.64
C MET A 137 27.48 -1.79 -5.05
N SER A 138 27.40 -1.71 -3.72
CA SER A 138 26.14 -1.74 -3.00
C SER A 138 26.03 -0.57 -2.02
N ALA A 139 24.82 -0.05 -1.87
CA ALA A 139 24.50 0.96 -0.87
C ALA A 139 23.34 0.46 -0.01
N LYS A 140 23.38 0.75 1.29
CA LYS A 140 22.33 0.45 2.24
C LYS A 140 22.08 1.67 3.12
N PHE A 141 20.82 2.04 3.23
CA PHE A 141 20.34 3.12 4.09
C PHE A 141 19.25 2.54 4.98
N LEU A 142 19.35 2.79 6.28
CA LEU A 142 18.37 2.43 7.29
C LEU A 142 18.05 3.68 8.11
N LEU A 143 16.78 3.87 8.39
CA LEU A 143 16.28 4.93 9.24
C LEU A 143 15.20 4.33 10.14
N LYS A 144 15.18 4.75 11.39
CA LYS A 144 14.10 4.50 12.33
C LYS A 144 13.69 5.80 13.00
N THR A 145 12.41 5.89 13.35
CA THR A 145 11.88 6.95 14.21
C THR A 145 11.46 6.38 15.54
N SER A 146 11.45 7.20 16.59
CA SER A 146 10.75 6.87 17.82
C SER A 146 9.25 6.72 17.59
N GLU A 147 8.59 6.13 18.57
CA GLU A 147 7.14 6.16 18.69
C GLU A 147 6.63 7.60 18.88
N ALA A 148 5.38 7.83 18.49
CA ALA A 148 4.71 9.11 18.62
C ALA A 148 3.25 8.90 19.03
N THR A 149 2.69 9.80 19.84
CA THR A 149 1.25 9.82 20.12
C THR A 149 0.62 11.05 19.48
N ALA A 150 -0.54 10.88 18.85
CA ALA A 150 -1.32 11.95 18.25
C ALA A 150 -2.70 12.04 18.92
N THR A 151 -3.07 13.22 19.42
CA THR A 151 -4.41 13.47 19.95
C THR A 151 -5.38 13.85 18.82
N LEU A 152 -6.47 13.12 18.70
CA LEU A 152 -7.56 13.38 17.77
C LEU A 152 -8.70 14.12 18.49
N PRO A 153 -9.62 14.79 17.76
CA PRO A 153 -10.76 15.45 18.39
C PRO A 153 -11.65 14.51 19.22
N ASP A 154 -11.70 13.24 18.86
CA ASP A 154 -12.60 12.20 19.37
C ASP A 154 -11.84 10.95 19.84
N GLY A 155 -10.53 11.06 20.07
CA GLY A 155 -9.68 9.91 20.34
C GLY A 155 -8.21 10.24 20.51
N TYR A 156 -7.40 9.22 20.62
CA TYR A 156 -5.95 9.30 20.55
C TYR A 156 -5.40 8.14 19.72
N CYS A 157 -4.24 8.34 19.11
CA CYS A 157 -3.52 7.31 18.38
C CYS A 157 -2.08 7.22 18.89
N SER A 158 -1.63 6.02 19.24
CA SER A 158 -0.21 5.69 19.34
C SER A 158 0.29 5.19 17.98
N ILE A 159 1.39 5.77 17.52
CA ILE A 159 2.08 5.45 16.28
C ILE A 159 3.44 4.90 16.70
N GLY A 160 3.63 3.59 16.55
CA GLY A 160 4.87 2.90 16.84
C GLY A 160 6.02 3.34 15.93
N GLU A 161 7.19 2.75 16.15
CA GLU A 161 8.40 3.05 15.38
C GLU A 161 8.13 2.93 13.87
N ASN A 162 8.60 3.92 13.13
CA ASN A 162 8.60 3.85 11.67
C ASN A 162 10.01 3.55 11.18
N SER A 163 10.12 2.78 10.11
CA SER A 163 11.40 2.44 9.52
C SER A 163 11.41 2.69 8.02
N VAL A 164 12.55 3.14 7.51
CA VAL A 164 12.83 3.17 6.07
C VAL A 164 14.12 2.41 5.83
N SER A 165 14.08 1.47 4.89
CA SER A 165 15.25 0.73 4.42
C SER A 165 15.36 0.90 2.92
N VAL A 166 16.50 1.37 2.45
CA VAL A 166 16.85 1.35 1.03
C VAL A 166 18.07 0.48 0.86
N LYS A 167 18.02 -0.51 -0.03
CA LYS A 167 19.16 -1.36 -0.39
C LYS A 167 19.33 -1.28 -1.89
N SER A 168 20.55 -1.07 -2.35
CA SER A 168 20.88 -1.05 -3.77
C SER A 168 21.97 -2.09 -4.02
N SER A 169 21.70 -2.98 -4.98
CA SER A 169 22.63 -3.99 -5.49
C SER A 169 23.00 -3.61 -6.93
N GLY A 170 24.19 -3.03 -7.12
CA GLY A 170 24.62 -2.45 -8.39
C GLY A 170 24.01 -1.06 -8.66
N PHE A 171 24.38 -0.45 -9.79
CA PHE A 171 23.95 0.91 -10.14
C PHE A 171 22.52 1.01 -10.72
N SER A 172 21.86 -0.12 -10.97
CA SER A 172 20.63 -0.17 -11.79
C SER A 172 19.38 -0.58 -11.02
N SER A 173 19.45 -0.83 -9.71
CA SER A 173 18.26 -1.20 -8.92
C SER A 173 18.35 -0.76 -7.47
N ALA A 174 17.19 -0.55 -6.86
CA ALA A 174 17.06 -0.34 -5.42
C ALA A 174 15.80 -1.03 -4.90
N ASP A 175 15.89 -1.64 -3.72
CA ASP A 175 14.78 -2.12 -2.92
C ASP A 175 14.51 -1.11 -1.80
N ILE A 176 13.28 -0.61 -1.75
CA ILE A 176 12.80 0.35 -0.77
C ILE A 176 11.74 -0.35 0.08
N GLU A 177 11.91 -0.34 1.39
CA GLU A 177 10.92 -0.80 2.37
C GLU A 177 10.63 0.36 3.33
N ILE A 178 9.35 0.72 3.47
CA ILE A 178 8.84 1.64 4.48
C ILE A 178 7.95 0.82 5.40
N GLY A 179 8.19 0.86 6.71
CA GLY A 179 7.46 0.08 7.70
C GLY A 179 6.97 0.94 8.85
N ASN A 180 5.86 0.53 9.44
CA ASN A 180 5.34 1.02 10.70
C ASN A 180 5.10 -0.19 11.62
N ALA A 181 5.65 -0.13 12.84
CA ALA A 181 5.56 -1.22 13.80
C ALA A 181 4.11 -1.45 14.29
N ALA A 182 3.41 -0.39 14.66
CA ALA A 182 2.00 -0.44 15.00
C ALA A 182 1.32 0.93 14.92
N VAL A 183 0.02 0.95 14.64
CA VAL A 183 -0.86 2.10 14.89
C VAL A 183 -2.01 1.61 15.77
N LYS A 184 -2.16 2.21 16.95
CA LYS A 184 -3.22 1.90 17.90
C LYS A 184 -4.04 3.14 18.18
N CYS A 185 -5.27 3.20 17.69
CA CYS A 185 -6.17 4.33 17.90
C CYS A 185 -7.37 3.92 18.74
N GLN A 186 -7.79 4.79 19.63
CA GLN A 186 -8.94 4.58 20.50
C GLN A 186 -9.75 5.86 20.64
N GLY A 187 -11.08 5.71 20.56
CA GLY A 187 -12.02 6.81 20.79
C GLY A 187 -12.14 7.22 22.26
N THR A 188 -12.38 8.50 22.52
CA THR A 188 -12.58 9.01 23.89
C THR A 188 -13.99 8.81 24.41
N ASP A 189 -14.98 8.90 23.53
CA ASP A 189 -16.38 8.71 23.91
C ASP A 189 -16.63 7.25 24.28
N THR A 190 -17.41 7.03 25.32
CA THR A 190 -17.69 5.69 25.85
C THR A 190 -19.14 5.32 25.58
N PHE A 191 -19.36 4.25 24.82
CA PHE A 191 -20.67 3.66 24.55
C PHE A 191 -20.79 2.34 25.32
N ASN A 192 -21.72 2.29 26.27
CA ASN A 192 -21.93 1.12 27.13
C ASN A 192 -20.63 0.56 27.75
N GLY A 193 -19.83 1.44 28.34
CA GLY A 193 -18.57 1.07 29.01
C GLY A 193 -17.38 0.75 28.09
N LYS A 194 -17.54 0.82 26.76
CA LYS A 194 -16.45 0.61 25.78
C LYS A 194 -16.15 1.87 24.97
N PRO A 195 -14.90 2.08 24.51
CA PRO A 195 -14.56 3.17 23.60
C PRO A 195 -15.42 3.19 22.34
N SER A 196 -15.67 4.37 21.79
CA SER A 196 -16.46 4.56 20.57
C SER A 196 -15.87 3.82 19.38
N TYR A 197 -14.54 3.72 19.31
CA TYR A 197 -13.83 2.82 18.40
C TYR A 197 -12.49 2.37 19.00
N VAL A 198 -11.99 1.26 18.48
CA VAL A 198 -10.63 0.73 18.66
C VAL A 198 -10.13 0.31 17.28
N LEU A 199 -8.92 0.73 16.93
CA LEU A 199 -8.25 0.35 15.70
C LEU A 199 -6.80 0.00 16.03
N ASP A 200 -6.44 -1.27 15.84
CA ASP A 200 -5.08 -1.76 15.98
C ASP A 200 -4.58 -2.27 14.63
N VAL A 201 -3.47 -1.71 14.16
CA VAL A 201 -2.77 -2.09 12.93
C VAL A 201 -1.36 -2.47 13.32
N GLU A 202 -0.89 -3.66 12.96
CA GLU A 202 0.45 -4.14 13.34
C GLU A 202 1.29 -4.50 12.11
N ASN A 203 2.57 -4.08 12.15
CA ASN A 203 3.58 -4.36 11.14
C ASN A 203 3.10 -4.07 9.71
N PHE A 204 2.62 -2.86 9.49
CA PHE A 204 2.31 -2.39 8.14
C PHE A 204 3.60 -2.04 7.40
N LYS A 205 3.77 -2.55 6.18
CA LYS A 205 4.94 -2.31 5.34
C LYS A 205 4.54 -2.04 3.91
N ILE A 206 5.28 -1.15 3.27
CA ILE A 206 5.23 -0.90 1.82
C ILE A 206 6.61 -1.24 1.28
N LYS A 207 6.65 -2.04 0.22
CA LYS A 207 7.87 -2.40 -0.51
C LYS A 207 7.80 -1.89 -1.93
N ALA A 208 8.93 -1.50 -2.49
CA ALA A 208 9.05 -1.08 -3.88
C ALA A 208 10.44 -1.43 -4.41
N SER A 209 10.51 -1.94 -5.63
CA SER A 209 11.79 -2.26 -6.29
C SER A 209 11.92 -1.53 -7.63
N PRO A 210 12.28 -0.23 -7.63
CA PRO A 210 12.61 0.48 -8.86
C PRO A 210 13.87 -0.05 -9.55
N LYS A 211 13.85 -0.03 -10.89
CA LYS A 211 15.00 -0.24 -11.77
C LYS A 211 15.33 1.04 -12.55
N PHE A 212 16.62 1.28 -12.76
CA PHE A 212 17.16 2.39 -13.54
C PHE A 212 17.68 1.87 -14.88
N SER A 213 17.09 2.31 -15.98
CA SER A 213 17.52 1.96 -17.36
C SER A 213 17.40 3.20 -18.24
N ASP A 214 18.46 3.51 -19.00
CA ASP A 214 18.47 4.59 -20.01
C ASP A 214 18.00 5.96 -19.48
N GLY A 215 18.40 6.31 -18.25
CA GLY A 215 18.01 7.57 -17.60
C GLY A 215 16.57 7.61 -17.07
N ASN A 216 15.79 6.53 -17.24
CA ASN A 216 14.43 6.40 -16.76
C ASN A 216 14.35 5.51 -15.51
N ILE A 217 13.40 5.82 -14.63
CA ILE A 217 13.06 5.01 -13.45
C ILE A 217 11.79 4.24 -13.77
N ILE A 218 11.85 2.91 -13.67
CA ILE A 218 10.69 2.03 -13.86
C ILE A 218 10.46 1.30 -12.54
N LEU A 219 9.24 1.41 -12.01
CA LEU A 219 8.83 0.66 -10.82
C LEU A 219 8.54 -0.78 -11.23
N ASN A 220 9.49 -1.69 -10.98
CA ASN A 220 9.37 -3.10 -11.40
C ASN A 220 8.38 -3.87 -10.51
N SER A 221 8.33 -3.54 -9.23
CA SER A 221 7.36 -4.09 -8.30
C SER A 221 7.05 -3.12 -7.17
N ALA A 222 5.84 -3.22 -6.63
CA ALA A 222 5.42 -2.58 -5.40
C ALA A 222 4.51 -3.52 -4.63
N GLY A 223 4.61 -3.52 -3.31
CA GLY A 223 3.80 -4.38 -2.47
C GLY A 223 3.47 -3.78 -1.12
N ILE A 224 2.44 -4.33 -0.50
CA ILE A 224 1.98 -3.97 0.83
C ILE A 224 1.95 -5.24 1.66
N MET A 225 2.47 -5.18 2.88
CA MET A 225 2.35 -6.24 3.87
C MET A 225 1.72 -5.68 5.15
N LEU A 226 0.93 -6.48 5.82
CA LEU A 226 0.28 -6.14 7.08
C LEU A 226 0.11 -7.42 7.90
N LYS A 227 0.63 -7.43 9.13
CA LYS A 227 0.55 -8.61 9.99
C LYS A 227 -0.85 -8.79 10.57
N SER A 228 -1.41 -7.73 11.15
CA SER A 228 -2.75 -7.74 11.72
C SER A 228 -3.42 -6.38 11.60
N LEU A 229 -4.73 -6.38 11.38
CA LEU A 229 -5.61 -5.24 11.55
C LEU A 229 -6.83 -5.71 12.33
N ASN A 230 -7.17 -5.01 13.41
CA ASN A 230 -8.38 -5.21 14.18
C ASN A 230 -9.08 -3.87 14.31
N GLY A 231 -10.30 -3.78 13.79
CA GLY A 231 -11.16 -2.61 13.94
C GLY A 231 -12.43 -3.01 14.66
N GLU A 232 -12.80 -2.26 15.69
CA GLU A 232 -14.07 -2.41 16.41
C GLU A 232 -14.65 -1.01 16.64
N ALA A 233 -15.94 -0.82 16.39
CA ALA A 233 -16.60 0.46 16.64
C ALA A 233 -18.03 0.29 17.14
N SER A 234 -18.48 1.23 17.97
CA SER A 234 -19.88 1.40 18.31
C SER A 234 -20.66 1.79 17.06
N SER A 235 -21.68 1.00 16.71
CA SER A 235 -22.54 1.31 15.57
C SER A 235 -23.21 2.67 15.76
N LEU A 236 -23.55 3.02 17.01
CA LEU A 236 -24.14 4.30 17.40
C LEU A 236 -23.21 5.47 17.09
N TYR A 237 -21.92 5.32 17.43
CA TYR A 237 -20.91 6.30 17.08
C TYR A 237 -20.80 6.46 15.55
N LEU A 238 -20.77 5.34 14.81
CA LEU A 238 -20.65 5.35 13.35
C LEU A 238 -21.84 6.05 12.66
N ILE A 239 -23.04 5.94 13.22
CA ILE A 239 -24.25 6.59 12.69
C ILE A 239 -24.53 7.97 13.34
N GLY A 240 -23.62 8.48 14.17
CA GLY A 240 -23.65 9.85 14.69
C GLY A 240 -24.46 10.09 15.96
N PHE A 241 -24.84 9.03 16.69
CA PHE A 241 -25.52 9.16 17.98
C PHE A 241 -24.50 9.49 19.09
N SER A 242 -24.97 10.19 20.11
CA SER A 242 -24.23 10.47 21.33
C SER A 242 -24.35 9.30 22.33
N PRO A 243 -23.37 9.11 23.23
CA PRO A 243 -23.49 8.15 24.33
C PRO A 243 -24.72 8.33 25.23
N LYS A 244 -25.33 9.53 25.22
CA LYS A 244 -26.49 9.87 26.06
C LYS A 244 -27.83 9.63 25.38
N ASP A 245 -27.82 9.35 24.08
CA ASP A 245 -29.06 9.16 23.32
C ASP A 245 -29.75 7.87 23.75
N GLN A 246 -31.07 7.94 23.92
CA GLN A 246 -31.86 6.76 24.27
C GLN A 246 -32.09 5.92 23.03
N VAL A 247 -31.43 4.77 22.99
CA VAL A 247 -31.53 3.80 21.90
C VAL A 247 -31.94 2.44 22.45
N LYS A 248 -32.58 1.63 21.61
CA LYS A 248 -33.08 0.29 21.99
C LYS A 248 -31.95 -0.65 22.41
N ASP A 249 -30.82 -0.59 21.72
CA ASP A 249 -29.64 -1.41 22.01
C ASP A 249 -28.38 -0.54 22.08
N PRO A 250 -27.95 -0.12 23.28
CA PRO A 250 -26.74 0.69 23.46
C PRO A 250 -25.44 -0.11 23.28
N THR A 251 -25.53 -1.43 23.12
CA THR A 251 -24.40 -2.34 23.08
C THR A 251 -23.92 -2.66 21.66
N LEU A 252 -24.63 -2.17 20.63
CA LEU A 252 -24.43 -2.53 19.23
C LEU A 252 -23.04 -2.10 18.73
N ARG A 253 -22.26 -3.06 18.21
CA ARG A 253 -20.90 -2.82 17.72
C ARG A 253 -20.62 -3.61 16.46
N GLU A 254 -19.76 -3.04 15.63
CA GLU A 254 -19.27 -3.58 14.37
C GLU A 254 -17.80 -3.96 14.51
N ALA A 255 -17.35 -5.05 13.87
CA ALA A 255 -15.94 -5.42 13.89
C ALA A 255 -15.43 -5.98 12.55
N LEU A 256 -14.16 -5.71 12.28
CA LEU A 256 -13.39 -6.20 11.13
C LEU A 256 -12.01 -6.68 11.62
N LYS A 257 -11.55 -7.80 11.08
CA LYS A 257 -10.21 -8.33 11.27
C LYS A 257 -9.56 -8.63 9.93
N ALA A 258 -8.28 -8.36 9.80
CA ALA A 258 -7.45 -8.85 8.71
C ALA A 258 -6.11 -9.34 9.27
N SER A 259 -5.56 -10.41 8.69
CA SER A 259 -4.28 -10.96 9.12
C SER A 259 -3.46 -11.44 7.93
N ASP A 260 -2.13 -11.34 8.10
CA ASP A 260 -1.14 -11.85 7.16
C ASP A 260 -1.39 -11.40 5.70
N ILE A 261 -1.82 -10.16 5.54
CA ILE A 261 -2.04 -9.55 4.22
C ILE A 261 -0.68 -9.29 3.58
N ASP A 262 -0.49 -9.79 2.38
CA ASP A 262 0.71 -9.62 1.58
C ASP A 262 0.26 -9.52 0.13
N MET A 263 0.45 -8.36 -0.50
CA MET A 263 0.02 -8.07 -1.85
C MET A 263 1.18 -7.46 -2.62
N THR A 264 1.48 -7.98 -3.80
CA THR A 264 2.53 -7.48 -4.69
C THR A 264 1.96 -7.27 -6.08
N ILE A 265 2.29 -6.13 -6.67
CA ILE A 265 2.05 -5.80 -8.07
C ILE A 265 3.41 -5.69 -8.74
N SER A 266 3.59 -6.34 -9.88
CA SER A 266 4.82 -6.34 -10.66
C SER A 266 4.55 -5.98 -12.13
N LEU A 267 5.57 -5.39 -12.76
CA LEU A 267 5.66 -5.26 -14.20
C LEU A 267 6.66 -6.31 -14.69
N GLU A 268 6.18 -7.26 -15.49
CA GLU A 268 7.00 -8.30 -16.11
C GLU A 268 7.53 -7.86 -17.49
N ASP A 269 8.40 -8.68 -18.08
CA ASP A 269 9.26 -8.32 -19.23
C ASP A 269 8.53 -7.58 -20.37
N LYS A 270 9.25 -6.59 -20.93
CA LYS A 270 8.74 -5.76 -22.02
C LYS A 270 8.67 -6.54 -23.34
N ASP A 271 7.58 -6.35 -24.09
CA ASP A 271 7.50 -6.79 -25.48
C ASP A 271 8.26 -5.84 -26.44
N SER A 272 8.27 -6.18 -27.74
CA SER A 272 8.89 -5.38 -28.79
C SER A 272 8.30 -3.96 -28.97
N HIS A 273 7.17 -3.66 -28.33
CA HIS A 273 6.48 -2.37 -28.36
C HIS A 273 6.56 -1.62 -27.03
N ASN A 274 7.47 -2.01 -26.13
CA ASN A 274 7.63 -1.46 -24.77
C ASN A 274 6.36 -1.59 -23.90
N ARG A 275 5.58 -2.65 -24.09
CA ARG A 275 4.45 -3.00 -23.22
C ARG A 275 4.86 -4.06 -22.21
N TYR A 276 4.40 -3.89 -20.98
CA TYR A 276 4.69 -4.73 -19.82
C TYR A 276 3.45 -5.50 -19.41
N GLU A 277 3.58 -6.75 -19.00
CA GLU A 277 2.50 -7.45 -18.32
C GLU A 277 2.40 -6.92 -16.87
N LEU A 278 1.19 -6.52 -16.48
CA LEU A 278 0.90 -6.09 -15.12
C LEU A 278 0.38 -7.30 -14.35
N ALA A 279 1.21 -7.87 -13.49
CA ALA A 279 0.86 -9.01 -12.65
C ALA A 279 0.59 -8.55 -11.21
N GLY A 280 -0.36 -9.19 -10.55
CA GLY A 280 -0.74 -8.95 -9.17
C GLY A 280 -0.93 -10.27 -8.45
N GLU A 281 -0.21 -10.45 -7.35
CA GLU A 281 -0.36 -11.59 -6.45
C GLU A 281 -0.69 -11.10 -5.04
N GLY A 282 -1.46 -11.90 -4.30
CA GLY A 282 -1.82 -11.56 -2.95
C GLY A 282 -2.26 -12.74 -2.11
N ARG A 283 -2.14 -12.58 -0.80
CA ARG A 283 -2.66 -13.51 0.20
C ARG A 283 -3.06 -12.81 1.49
N GLY A 284 -3.83 -13.52 2.31
CA GLY A 284 -4.10 -13.16 3.70
C GLY A 284 -5.43 -13.74 4.18
N SER A 285 -5.94 -13.23 5.29
CA SER A 285 -7.26 -13.60 5.81
C SER A 285 -8.03 -12.35 6.24
N ILE A 286 -9.34 -12.35 6.06
CA ILE A 286 -10.23 -11.25 6.42
C ILE A 286 -11.46 -11.84 7.10
N ALA A 287 -11.93 -11.22 8.17
CA ALA A 287 -13.17 -11.61 8.83
C ALA A 287 -13.94 -10.36 9.26
N TYR A 288 -15.27 -10.37 9.13
CA TYR A 288 -16.11 -9.28 9.61
C TYR A 288 -17.27 -9.79 10.45
N ALA A 289 -17.82 -8.95 11.32
CA ALA A 289 -19.04 -9.22 12.07
C ALA A 289 -19.87 -7.92 12.13
N PHE A 290 -21.03 -7.96 11.47
CA PHE A 290 -21.96 -6.84 11.39
C PHE A 290 -23.40 -7.29 11.72
N PRO A 291 -23.86 -7.23 12.98
CA PRO A 291 -23.15 -6.75 14.17
C PRO A 291 -22.18 -7.77 14.77
N TYR A 292 -21.11 -7.28 15.39
CA TYR A 292 -20.21 -8.04 16.27
C TYR A 292 -20.76 -8.18 17.68
N ILE A 293 -21.40 -7.15 18.22
CA ILE A 293 -22.13 -7.23 19.50
C ILE A 293 -23.57 -6.82 19.24
N ARG A 294 -24.52 -7.63 19.71
CA ARG A 294 -25.96 -7.34 19.66
C ARG A 294 -26.61 -7.78 20.96
N ALA A 295 -27.40 -6.90 21.57
CA ALA A 295 -28.06 -7.12 22.85
C ALA A 295 -27.11 -7.65 23.95
N GLY A 296 -25.87 -7.15 23.97
CA GLY A 296 -24.82 -7.54 24.92
C GLY A 296 -24.09 -8.83 24.57
N HIS A 297 -24.44 -9.52 23.50
CA HIS A 297 -23.85 -10.81 23.11
C HIS A 297 -22.95 -10.69 21.87
N GLU A 298 -21.75 -11.27 21.96
CA GLU A 298 -20.83 -11.39 20.83
C GLU A 298 -21.40 -12.32 19.76
N GLN A 299 -21.27 -11.90 18.51
CA GLN A 299 -21.64 -12.65 17.32
C GLN A 299 -20.38 -13.22 16.67
N PRO A 300 -20.45 -14.43 16.08
CA PRO A 300 -19.30 -15.00 15.38
C PRO A 300 -18.93 -14.13 14.17
N PHE A 301 -17.63 -14.05 13.91
CA PHE A 301 -17.13 -13.49 12.65
C PHE A 301 -17.52 -14.36 11.47
N TYR A 302 -17.68 -13.73 10.30
CA TYR A 302 -17.77 -14.37 9.00
C TYR A 302 -16.37 -14.37 8.36
N PRO A 303 -15.61 -15.49 8.43
CA PRO A 303 -14.21 -15.52 8.03
C PRO A 303 -14.02 -15.86 6.55
N PHE A 304 -12.99 -15.27 5.95
CA PHE A 304 -12.40 -15.65 4.68
C PHE A 304 -10.92 -15.90 4.95
N ASP A 305 -10.60 -17.15 5.23
CA ASP A 305 -9.27 -17.57 5.61
C ASP A 305 -8.47 -17.97 4.36
N ASN A 306 -7.14 -17.90 4.44
CA ASN A 306 -6.25 -18.37 3.38
C ASN A 306 -6.58 -17.83 1.99
N ILE A 307 -7.03 -16.58 1.91
CA ILE A 307 -7.26 -15.89 0.65
C ILE A 307 -5.95 -15.94 -0.15
N LYS A 308 -6.04 -16.35 -1.41
CA LYS A 308 -4.94 -16.30 -2.39
C LYS A 308 -5.49 -15.74 -3.68
N PHE A 309 -4.79 -14.77 -4.25
CA PHE A 309 -5.12 -14.14 -5.52
C PHE A 309 -3.88 -14.08 -6.40
N GLU A 310 -4.06 -14.35 -7.68
CA GLU A 310 -3.05 -14.20 -8.73
C GLU A 310 -3.80 -13.81 -10.00
N ALA A 311 -3.49 -12.63 -10.52
CA ALA A 311 -4.04 -12.16 -11.78
C ALA A 311 -3.02 -11.36 -12.58
N SER A 312 -3.20 -11.34 -13.89
CA SER A 312 -2.41 -10.49 -14.77
C SER A 312 -3.25 -9.83 -15.85
N LEU A 313 -2.81 -8.65 -16.27
CA LEU A 313 -3.33 -7.92 -17.42
C LEU A 313 -2.23 -7.84 -18.47
N GLU A 314 -2.48 -8.43 -19.64
CA GLU A 314 -1.46 -8.52 -20.68
C GLU A 314 -1.13 -7.15 -21.29
N ARG A 315 0.18 -6.83 -21.28
CA ARG A 315 0.85 -5.84 -22.13
C ARG A 315 0.20 -4.45 -22.13
N ILE A 316 0.51 -3.67 -21.11
CA ILE A 316 0.24 -2.23 -21.00
C ILE A 316 1.51 -1.40 -21.22
N ASN A 317 1.40 -0.21 -21.82
CA ASN A 317 2.49 0.76 -21.89
C ASN A 317 2.34 1.83 -20.78
N PRO A 318 3.03 1.69 -19.63
CA PRO A 318 2.89 2.60 -18.50
C PRO A 318 3.36 4.03 -18.83
N MET A 319 4.30 4.19 -19.77
CA MET A 319 4.74 5.51 -20.21
C MET A 319 3.63 6.25 -20.95
N VAL A 320 2.80 5.56 -21.73
CA VAL A 320 1.64 6.17 -22.39
C VAL A 320 0.54 6.48 -21.37
N ILE A 321 0.31 5.58 -20.40
CA ILE A 321 -0.66 5.82 -19.32
C ILE A 321 -0.31 7.08 -18.52
N SER A 322 0.97 7.30 -18.22
CA SER A 322 1.41 8.51 -17.48
C SER A 322 1.09 9.82 -18.20
N LYS A 323 0.95 9.80 -19.53
CA LYS A 323 0.58 10.96 -20.34
C LYS A 323 -0.92 11.28 -20.28
N LEU A 324 -1.77 10.30 -19.94
CA LEU A 324 -3.23 10.50 -19.82
C LEU A 324 -3.59 11.56 -18.77
N ALA A 325 -2.82 11.66 -17.70
CA ALA A 325 -3.05 12.65 -16.64
C ALA A 325 -2.92 14.11 -17.10
N LYS A 326 -2.31 14.35 -18.28
CA LYS A 326 -2.07 15.68 -18.86
C LYS A 326 -2.65 15.83 -20.26
N ALA A 327 -3.36 14.81 -20.76
CA ALA A 327 -3.87 14.79 -22.13
C ALA A 327 -5.18 15.56 -22.23
N ASP A 328 -5.39 16.24 -23.36
CA ASP A 328 -6.68 16.81 -23.69
C ASP A 328 -7.73 15.72 -23.91
N SER A 329 -9.00 16.00 -23.58
CA SER A 329 -10.09 15.02 -23.64
C SER A 329 -10.26 14.36 -25.02
N LYS A 330 -9.87 15.05 -26.10
CA LYS A 330 -9.91 14.54 -27.47
C LYS A 330 -8.80 13.54 -27.79
N GLU A 331 -7.69 13.56 -27.06
CA GLU A 331 -6.53 12.70 -27.28
C GLU A 331 -6.56 11.43 -26.42
N ILE A 332 -7.30 11.47 -25.30
CA ILE A 332 -7.45 10.35 -24.36
C ILE A 332 -7.81 9.03 -25.06
N PRO A 333 -8.79 8.96 -25.99
CA PRO A 333 -9.17 7.69 -26.62
C PRO A 333 -8.02 7.04 -27.40
N ALA A 334 -7.27 7.83 -28.17
CA ALA A 334 -6.13 7.34 -28.96
C ALA A 334 -4.96 6.91 -28.05
N LEU A 335 -4.72 7.65 -26.97
CA LEU A 335 -3.71 7.31 -25.97
C LEU A 335 -4.05 6.00 -25.25
N VAL A 336 -5.31 5.79 -24.86
CA VAL A 336 -5.76 4.53 -24.25
C VAL A 336 -5.59 3.36 -25.22
N LEU A 337 -6.00 3.50 -26.48
CA LEU A 337 -5.82 2.44 -27.48
C LEU A 337 -4.35 2.08 -27.74
N SER A 338 -3.46 3.07 -27.74
CA SER A 338 -2.03 2.84 -27.95
C SER A 338 -1.33 2.28 -26.71
N ALA A 339 -1.89 2.50 -25.52
CA ALA A 339 -1.36 1.97 -24.27
C ALA A 339 -1.69 0.49 -24.05
N LEU A 340 -2.76 -0.02 -24.66
CA LEU A 340 -3.28 -1.35 -24.41
C LEU A 340 -2.92 -2.34 -25.53
N SER A 341 -2.84 -3.61 -25.17
CA SER A 341 -2.84 -4.71 -26.13
C SER A 341 -4.21 -4.83 -26.82
N ASN A 342 -4.20 -5.37 -28.04
CA ASN A 342 -5.43 -5.72 -28.78
C ASN A 342 -5.20 -7.09 -29.46
N PRO A 343 -5.81 -8.18 -28.96
CA PRO A 343 -6.79 -8.22 -27.87
C PRO A 343 -6.20 -7.84 -26.51
N LEU A 344 -7.03 -7.25 -25.65
CA LEU A 344 -6.77 -7.08 -24.23
C LEU A 344 -7.10 -8.40 -23.54
N VAL A 345 -6.16 -8.93 -22.77
CA VAL A 345 -6.34 -10.22 -22.07
C VAL A 345 -6.10 -10.02 -20.58
N PHE A 346 -7.08 -10.41 -19.79
CA PHE A 346 -7.00 -10.49 -18.33
C PHE A 346 -7.02 -11.95 -17.92
N LYS A 347 -6.05 -12.38 -17.13
CA LYS A 347 -5.95 -13.74 -16.59
C LYS A 347 -6.17 -13.69 -15.09
N LEU A 348 -7.07 -14.51 -14.60
CA LEU A 348 -7.19 -14.86 -13.20
C LEU A 348 -6.54 -16.23 -13.02
N GLY A 349 -5.27 -16.28 -12.65
CA GLY A 349 -4.55 -17.53 -12.40
C GLY A 349 -5.20 -18.30 -11.26
N ARG A 350 -5.48 -17.61 -10.16
CA ARG A 350 -6.19 -18.16 -9.00
C ARG A 350 -6.85 -17.06 -8.19
N PHE A 351 -8.07 -17.32 -7.73
CA PHE A 351 -8.68 -16.65 -6.57
C PHE A 351 -9.30 -17.72 -5.69
N SER A 352 -8.85 -17.87 -4.46
CA SER A 352 -9.35 -18.90 -3.55
C SER A 352 -9.37 -18.42 -2.11
N PHE A 353 -10.24 -19.00 -1.29
CA PHE A 353 -10.28 -18.82 0.16
C PHE A 353 -10.97 -20.01 0.83
N ASP A 354 -10.80 -20.13 2.13
CA ASP A 354 -11.53 -21.05 2.99
C ASP A 354 -12.59 -20.28 3.78
N HIS A 355 -13.79 -20.84 3.89
CA HIS A 355 -14.91 -20.32 4.64
C HIS A 355 -15.57 -21.46 5.44
N GLN A 356 -15.55 -21.36 6.77
CA GLN A 356 -16.17 -22.36 7.67
C GLN A 356 -15.77 -23.83 7.38
N GLY A 357 -14.51 -24.04 7.00
CA GLY A 357 -13.94 -25.36 6.69
C GLY A 357 -14.24 -25.87 5.27
N GLU A 358 -14.79 -25.02 4.41
CA GLU A 358 -15.01 -25.30 2.98
C GLU A 358 -14.20 -24.34 2.12
N SER A 359 -13.74 -24.80 0.96
CA SER A 359 -12.93 -23.97 0.07
C SER A 359 -13.76 -23.44 -1.09
N PHE A 360 -13.45 -22.22 -1.51
CA PHE A 360 -13.86 -21.63 -2.77
C PHE A 360 -12.64 -21.42 -3.66
N SER A 361 -12.79 -21.63 -4.96
CA SER A 361 -11.75 -21.32 -5.95
C SER A 361 -12.36 -20.86 -7.28
N SER A 362 -11.67 -19.92 -7.91
CA SER A 362 -11.97 -19.38 -9.23
C SER A 362 -10.67 -19.20 -10.01
N SER A 363 -10.72 -19.48 -11.31
CA SER A 363 -9.64 -19.19 -12.25
C SER A 363 -10.25 -18.95 -13.62
N GLY A 364 -9.56 -18.22 -14.49
CA GLY A 364 -10.11 -17.97 -15.82
C GLY A 364 -9.33 -16.97 -16.64
N THR A 365 -9.82 -16.74 -17.85
CA THR A 365 -9.30 -15.74 -18.77
C THR A 365 -10.45 -14.97 -19.38
N PHE A 366 -10.29 -13.66 -19.46
CA PHE A 366 -11.18 -12.75 -20.14
C PHE A 366 -10.39 -12.06 -21.25
N SER A 367 -10.95 -11.99 -22.45
CA SER A 367 -10.32 -11.30 -23.57
C SER A 367 -11.32 -10.49 -24.38
N THR A 368 -10.91 -9.34 -24.88
CA THR A 368 -11.74 -8.52 -25.74
C THR A 368 -10.87 -7.70 -26.68
N ASN A 369 -11.42 -7.38 -27.85
CA ASN A 369 -10.85 -6.38 -28.74
C ASN A 369 -11.56 -5.05 -28.49
N VAL A 370 -10.83 -3.93 -28.58
CA VAL A 370 -11.46 -2.61 -28.60
C VAL A 370 -11.59 -2.17 -30.05
N ASP A 371 -12.81 -1.89 -30.49
CA ASP A 371 -13.07 -1.33 -31.81
C ASP A 371 -12.51 0.10 -31.88
N LYS A 372 -11.65 0.36 -32.86
CA LYS A 372 -10.91 1.63 -32.94
C LYS A 372 -11.77 2.84 -33.30
N GLN A 373 -12.94 2.63 -33.90
CA GLN A 373 -13.82 3.71 -34.35
C GLN A 373 -14.86 4.07 -33.29
N THR A 374 -15.45 3.06 -32.67
CA THR A 374 -16.54 3.19 -31.69
C THR A 374 -16.05 3.16 -30.25
N MET A 375 -14.80 2.77 -30.01
CA MET A 375 -14.20 2.57 -28.68
C MET A 375 -14.93 1.53 -27.83
N LYS A 376 -15.75 0.66 -28.45
CA LYS A 376 -16.53 -0.36 -27.74
C LYS A 376 -15.80 -1.70 -27.70
N PRO A 377 -15.97 -2.49 -26.63
CA PRO A 377 -15.54 -3.89 -26.59
C PRO A 377 -16.26 -4.69 -27.68
N VAL A 378 -15.50 -5.47 -28.44
CA VAL A 378 -15.99 -6.43 -29.42
C VAL A 378 -15.28 -7.77 -29.22
N ASN A 379 -15.88 -8.84 -29.76
CA ASN A 379 -15.33 -10.20 -29.68
C ASN A 379 -14.97 -10.64 -28.25
N MET A 380 -15.79 -10.24 -27.27
CA MET A 380 -15.61 -10.61 -25.87
C MET A 380 -15.62 -12.14 -25.73
N LYS A 381 -14.62 -12.67 -25.05
CA LYS A 381 -14.53 -14.07 -24.65
C LYS A 381 -14.21 -14.16 -23.18
N ALA A 382 -14.86 -15.09 -22.49
CA ALA A 382 -14.53 -15.45 -21.12
C ALA A 382 -14.47 -16.97 -21.00
N ASP A 383 -13.53 -17.48 -20.22
CA ASP A 383 -13.40 -18.88 -19.84
C ASP A 383 -13.09 -18.89 -18.34
N VAL A 384 -14.03 -19.35 -17.51
CA VAL A 384 -13.96 -19.25 -16.06
C VAL A 384 -14.31 -20.59 -15.43
N LYS A 385 -13.46 -21.08 -14.56
CA LYS A 385 -13.69 -22.26 -13.73
C LYS A 385 -13.97 -21.83 -12.30
N LEU A 386 -15.05 -22.34 -11.73
CA LEU A 386 -15.51 -22.04 -10.38
C LEU A 386 -15.73 -23.34 -9.62
N SER A 387 -15.34 -23.36 -8.35
CA SER A 387 -15.69 -24.41 -7.40
C SER A 387 -15.91 -23.82 -6.02
N GLY A 388 -16.96 -24.26 -5.33
CA GLY A 388 -17.29 -23.82 -3.98
C GLY A 388 -17.88 -24.94 -3.15
N GLY A 389 -17.54 -24.98 -1.87
CA GLY A 389 -18.14 -25.93 -0.94
C GLY A 389 -19.65 -25.70 -0.75
N ARG A 390 -20.34 -26.78 -0.38
CA ARG A 390 -21.80 -26.82 -0.28
C ARG A 390 -22.38 -25.72 0.61
N ARG A 391 -21.92 -25.59 1.86
CA ARG A 391 -22.45 -24.63 2.82
C ARG A 391 -22.19 -23.20 2.39
N PHE A 392 -21.01 -22.92 1.82
CA PHE A 392 -20.72 -21.61 1.27
C PHE A 392 -21.65 -21.25 0.10
N THR A 393 -21.77 -22.13 -0.90
CA THR A 393 -22.63 -21.89 -2.07
C THR A 393 -24.11 -21.74 -1.69
N GLN A 394 -24.63 -22.63 -0.84
CA GLN A 394 -26.01 -22.56 -0.37
C GLN A 394 -26.25 -21.31 0.49
N GLY A 395 -25.26 -20.91 1.29
CA GLY A 395 -25.33 -19.68 2.10
C GLY A 395 -25.42 -18.40 1.27
N ILE A 396 -24.76 -18.34 0.11
CA ILE A 396 -24.86 -17.20 -0.83
C ILE A 396 -26.18 -17.21 -1.59
N MET A 397 -26.61 -18.37 -2.09
CA MET A 397 -27.86 -18.50 -2.84
C MET A 397 -29.09 -18.24 -1.96
N GLY A 398 -29.02 -18.56 -0.67
CA GLY A 398 -30.17 -18.43 0.23
C GLY A 398 -31.36 -19.30 -0.20
N SER A 399 -32.53 -19.03 0.36
CA SER A 399 -33.77 -19.74 -0.01
C SER A 399 -34.22 -19.44 -1.44
N ASP A 400 -33.96 -18.23 -1.91
CA ASP A 400 -34.61 -17.69 -3.12
C ASP A 400 -34.01 -18.24 -4.41
N TYR A 401 -32.79 -18.77 -4.37
CA TYR A 401 -32.09 -19.33 -5.52
C TYR A 401 -31.77 -20.83 -5.39
N GLN A 402 -32.30 -21.51 -4.37
CA GLN A 402 -32.04 -22.93 -4.15
C GLN A 402 -32.63 -23.80 -5.27
N GLU A 403 -33.87 -23.53 -5.69
CA GLU A 403 -34.52 -24.26 -6.79
C GLU A 403 -33.75 -24.07 -8.11
N ALA A 404 -33.30 -22.84 -8.40
CA ALA A 404 -32.50 -22.55 -9.57
C ALA A 404 -31.14 -23.27 -9.56
N LEU A 405 -30.51 -23.40 -8.39
CA LEU A 405 -29.28 -24.17 -8.23
C LEU A 405 -29.52 -25.66 -8.45
N ASP A 406 -30.60 -26.20 -7.90
CA ASP A 406 -30.97 -27.61 -8.06
C ASP A 406 -31.30 -27.94 -9.52
N ASP A 407 -32.05 -27.09 -10.21
CA ASP A 407 -32.31 -27.19 -11.66
C ASP A 407 -31.02 -27.14 -12.48
N ALA A 408 -30.09 -26.25 -12.11
CA ALA A 408 -28.79 -26.14 -12.77
C ALA A 408 -27.92 -27.39 -12.54
N VAL A 409 -28.07 -28.07 -11.41
CA VAL A 409 -27.42 -29.37 -11.16
C VAL A 409 -28.09 -30.47 -11.99
N MET A 410 -29.44 -30.50 -12.02
CA MET A 410 -30.20 -31.51 -12.76
C MET A 410 -29.96 -31.43 -14.27
N ASN A 411 -29.84 -30.23 -14.83
CA ASN A 411 -29.59 -30.03 -16.26
C ASN A 411 -28.09 -30.11 -16.65
N GLY A 412 -27.19 -30.30 -15.67
CA GLY A 412 -25.75 -30.46 -15.88
C GLY A 412 -24.93 -29.16 -16.00
N SER A 413 -25.56 -27.99 -15.95
CA SER A 413 -24.88 -26.68 -15.98
C SER A 413 -23.94 -26.49 -14.78
N VAL A 414 -24.27 -27.12 -13.66
CA VAL A 414 -23.44 -27.19 -12.45
C VAL A 414 -23.24 -28.65 -12.09
N SER A 415 -22.04 -29.02 -11.66
CA SER A 415 -21.75 -30.35 -11.11
C SER A 415 -21.73 -30.29 -9.59
N PHE A 416 -22.19 -31.33 -8.92
CA PHE A 416 -22.13 -31.47 -7.47
C PHE A 416 -21.65 -32.88 -7.09
N ASP A 417 -20.55 -32.97 -6.34
CA ASP A 417 -19.91 -34.24 -5.94
C ASP A 417 -20.36 -34.75 -4.55
N GLY A 418 -21.35 -34.09 -3.94
CA GLY A 418 -21.78 -34.32 -2.55
C GLY A 418 -21.13 -33.38 -1.53
N LYS A 419 -20.00 -32.74 -1.88
CA LYS A 419 -19.25 -31.81 -1.03
C LYS A 419 -19.10 -30.42 -1.66
N ASN A 420 -18.86 -30.33 -2.97
CA ASN A 420 -18.58 -29.11 -3.69
C ASN A 420 -19.46 -28.98 -4.94
N TYR A 421 -19.87 -27.76 -5.21
CA TYR A 421 -20.39 -27.34 -6.50
C TYR A 421 -19.23 -26.92 -7.40
N SER A 422 -19.31 -27.21 -8.70
CA SER A 422 -18.33 -26.74 -9.69
C SER A 422 -18.95 -26.47 -11.05
N THR A 423 -18.42 -25.49 -11.77
CA THR A 423 -18.85 -25.19 -13.14
C THR A 423 -17.72 -24.58 -13.96
N HIS A 424 -17.75 -24.83 -15.26
CA HIS A 424 -16.91 -24.19 -16.27
C HIS A 424 -17.79 -23.30 -17.16
N ALA A 425 -17.72 -21.99 -16.92
CA ALA A 425 -18.46 -20.98 -17.66
C ALA A 425 -17.64 -20.46 -18.84
N VAL A 426 -18.18 -20.57 -20.06
CA VAL A 426 -17.56 -20.08 -21.29
C VAL A 426 -18.49 -19.10 -21.97
N PHE A 427 -18.04 -17.86 -22.16
CA PHE A 427 -18.71 -16.87 -22.96
C PHE A 427 -17.96 -16.67 -24.28
N ALA A 428 -18.61 -16.90 -25.41
CA ALA A 428 -18.05 -16.62 -26.73
C ALA A 428 -19.16 -16.33 -27.74
N GLY A 429 -19.01 -15.26 -28.53
CA GLY A 429 -19.94 -14.95 -29.62
C GLY A 429 -21.40 -14.77 -29.16
N ASN A 430 -21.60 -14.05 -28.05
CA ASN A 430 -22.90 -13.82 -27.39
C ASN A 430 -23.59 -15.07 -26.83
N LYS A 431 -22.88 -16.19 -26.73
CA LYS A 431 -23.38 -17.41 -26.09
C LYS A 431 -22.62 -17.63 -24.79
N LEU A 432 -23.36 -17.84 -23.70
CA LEU A 432 -22.82 -18.33 -22.45
C LEU A 432 -23.17 -19.81 -22.32
N THR A 433 -22.16 -20.63 -22.06
CA THR A 433 -22.35 -22.02 -21.67
C THR A 433 -21.80 -22.25 -20.27
N MET A 434 -22.41 -23.16 -19.53
CA MET A 434 -21.92 -23.67 -18.26
C MET A 434 -21.82 -25.18 -18.37
N ASN A 435 -20.61 -25.74 -18.19
CA ASN A 435 -20.32 -27.16 -18.45
C ASN A 435 -20.77 -27.63 -19.85
N GLY A 436 -20.75 -26.73 -20.85
CA GLY A 436 -21.23 -27.01 -22.21
C GLY A 436 -22.74 -26.85 -22.42
N VAL A 437 -23.54 -26.65 -21.36
CA VAL A 437 -24.99 -26.38 -21.44
C VAL A 437 -25.20 -24.90 -21.75
N ALA A 438 -25.94 -24.59 -22.82
CA ALA A 438 -26.22 -23.21 -23.20
C ALA A 438 -27.26 -22.56 -22.27
N LEU A 439 -26.94 -21.36 -21.77
CA LEU A 439 -27.88 -20.55 -21.00
C LEU A 439 -28.63 -19.59 -21.92
N ASN A 440 -29.96 -19.73 -21.96
CA ASN A 440 -30.81 -18.78 -22.67
C ASN A 440 -31.10 -17.59 -21.76
N PHE A 441 -30.46 -16.45 -22.03
CA PHE A 441 -30.92 -15.17 -21.49
C PHE A 441 -32.14 -14.75 -22.32
N ASN A 442 -33.33 -15.17 -21.92
CA ASN A 442 -34.55 -14.55 -22.45
C ASN A 442 -34.49 -13.05 -22.07
N LYS A 443 -34.51 -12.21 -23.10
CA LYS A 443 -34.54 -10.75 -22.97
C LYS A 443 -35.83 -10.27 -22.34
#